data_AF-A0A820XF61-F1
#
_entry.id   AF-A0A820XF61-F1
#
_cell.length_a   1.000
_cell.length_b   1.000
_cell.length_c   1.000
_cell.angle_alpha   90.00
_cell.angle_beta   90.00
_cell.angle_gamma   90.00
#
_symmetry.space_group_name_H-M   'P 1'
#
loop_
_entity.id
_entity.type
_entity.pdbx_description
1 polymer ?
#
loop_
_entity_poly.entity_id
_entity_poly.type
_entity_poly.pdbx_seq_one_letter_code
_entity_poly.pdbx_strand_id
1 'polypeptide(L)'
;MLLEYLPADHPNTYRINSCLGKIAHNKEDHQTSLNYHEKALEYLKKPGIYNTQENIGQVYTDSASSYHRLGKLDLAMKYLTMASDIQTSPKLLSQTYNQIALVYRDKGDNRLALEYFLKALHIEKEI
;
A
#
# COMPACT_ATOMS: atom_id res chain seq x y z
N MET A 1 -11.69 8.21 -22.14
CA MET A 1 -12.04 6.90 -22.72
C MET A 1 -10.79 6.31 -23.40
N LEU A 2 -9.77 5.96 -22.61
CA LEU A 2 -8.44 5.54 -23.11
C LEU A 2 -7.88 4.28 -22.40
N LEU A 3 -8.62 3.72 -21.43
CA LEU A 3 -8.11 2.66 -20.54
C LEU A 3 -8.41 1.23 -21.01
N GLU A 4 -9.18 1.05 -22.09
CA GLU A 4 -9.55 -0.29 -22.60
C GLU A 4 -8.49 -0.92 -23.51
N TYR A 5 -7.38 -0.25 -23.82
CA TYR A 5 -6.47 -0.70 -24.88
C TYR A 5 -4.99 -0.81 -24.50
N LEU A 6 -4.66 -0.85 -23.21
CA LEU A 6 -3.29 -1.22 -22.82
C LEU A 6 -3.21 -2.74 -22.65
N PRO A 7 -2.35 -3.44 -23.40
CA PRO A 7 -2.13 -4.86 -23.23
C PRO A 7 -1.82 -5.16 -21.75
N ALA A 8 -2.31 -6.29 -21.26
CA ALA A 8 -2.08 -6.70 -19.87
C ALA A 8 -0.60 -6.73 -19.48
N ASP A 9 0.32 -6.85 -20.46
CA ASP A 9 1.77 -6.87 -20.23
C ASP A 9 2.49 -5.53 -20.45
N HIS A 10 1.76 -4.43 -20.71
CA HIS A 10 2.40 -3.12 -20.88
C HIS A 10 3.11 -2.66 -19.57
N PRO A 11 4.36 -2.16 -19.63
CA PRO A 11 5.14 -1.64 -18.49
C PRO A 11 4.38 -0.74 -17.50
N ASN A 12 3.44 0.06 -18.03
CA ASN A 12 2.66 1.01 -17.25
C ASN A 12 1.37 0.44 -16.65
N THR A 13 1.03 -0.81 -16.91
CA THR A 13 -0.24 -1.43 -16.48
C THR A 13 -0.36 -1.43 -14.96
N TYR A 14 0.67 -1.85 -14.22
CA TYR A 14 0.61 -1.79 -12.75
C TYR A 14 0.50 -0.35 -12.25
N ARG A 15 1.27 0.60 -12.80
CA ARG A 15 1.26 2.01 -12.38
C ARG A 15 -0.11 2.62 -12.54
N ILE A 16 -0.76 2.38 -13.68
CA ILE A 16 -2.09 2.90 -13.98
C ILE A 16 -3.11 2.30 -13.01
N ASN A 17 -3.06 0.99 -12.79
CA ASN A 17 -3.94 0.33 -11.82
C ASN A 17 -3.69 0.86 -10.39
N SER A 18 -2.45 1.03 -9.95
CA SER A 18 -2.13 1.65 -8.65
C SER A 18 -2.67 3.09 -8.55
N CYS A 19 -2.55 3.89 -9.61
CA CYS A 19 -3.11 5.24 -9.64
C CYS A 19 -4.65 5.24 -9.59
N LEU A 20 -5.31 4.36 -10.34
CA LEU A 20 -6.76 4.21 -10.31
C LEU A 20 -7.24 3.74 -8.93
N GLY A 21 -6.48 2.85 -8.29
CA GLY A 21 -6.73 2.41 -6.91
C GLY A 21 -6.70 3.59 -5.93
N LYS A 22 -5.64 4.42 -5.98
CA LYS A 22 -5.55 5.66 -5.18
C LYS A 22 -6.69 6.64 -5.44
N ILE A 23 -7.07 6.83 -6.71
CA ILE A 23 -8.19 7.71 -7.07
C ILE A 23 -9.50 7.18 -6.50
N ALA A 24 -9.76 5.87 -6.60
CA ALA A 24 -10.94 5.24 -6.02
C ALA A 24 -10.94 5.35 -4.49
N HIS A 25 -9.79 5.12 -3.84
CA HIS A 25 -9.63 5.29 -2.40
C HIS A 25 -9.97 6.71 -1.94
N ASN A 26 -9.49 7.73 -2.65
CA ASN A 26 -9.76 9.14 -2.35
C ASN A 26 -11.23 9.53 -2.58
N LYS A 27 -11.97 8.74 -3.38
CA LYS A 27 -13.42 8.87 -3.58
C LYS A 27 -14.23 8.05 -2.58
N GLU A 28 -13.59 7.49 -1.55
CA GLU A 28 -14.20 6.59 -0.56
C GLU A 28 -14.74 5.28 -1.16
N ASP A 29 -14.44 4.98 -2.42
CA ASP A 29 -14.73 3.70 -3.07
C ASP A 29 -13.59 2.71 -2.82
N HIS A 30 -13.55 2.22 -1.58
CA HIS A 30 -12.48 1.34 -1.12
C HIS A 30 -12.53 -0.06 -1.75
N GLN A 31 -13.71 -0.53 -2.17
CA GLN A 31 -13.82 -1.83 -2.82
C GLN A 31 -13.25 -1.77 -4.25
N THR A 32 -13.57 -0.73 -5.02
CA THR A 32 -12.96 -0.51 -6.33
C THR A 32 -11.46 -0.24 -6.21
N SER A 33 -11.03 0.48 -5.17
CA SER A 33 -9.60 0.66 -4.86
C SER A 33 -8.85 -0.67 -4.76
N LEU A 34 -9.38 -1.59 -3.95
CA LEU A 34 -8.80 -2.93 -3.78
C LEU A 34 -8.76 -3.71 -5.10
N ASN A 35 -9.81 -3.66 -5.91
CA ASN A 35 -9.85 -4.35 -7.20
C ASN A 35 -8.73 -3.84 -8.14
N TYR A 36 -8.46 -2.53 -8.15
CA TYR A 36 -7.37 -1.98 -8.95
C TYR A 36 -6.00 -2.32 -8.37
N HIS A 37 -5.82 -2.27 -7.04
CA HIS A 37 -4.56 -2.71 -6.43
C HIS A 37 -4.27 -4.20 -6.67
N GLU A 38 -5.30 -5.05 -6.69
CA GLU A 38 -5.16 -6.46 -7.03
C GLU A 38 -4.67 -6.65 -8.46
N LYS A 39 -5.24 -5.93 -9.44
CA LYS A 39 -4.75 -5.94 -10.84
C LYS A 39 -3.29 -5.46 -10.93
N ALA A 40 -2.91 -4.46 -10.14
CA ALA A 40 -1.51 -4.02 -10.08
C ALA A 40 -0.60 -5.12 -9.51
N LEU A 41 -1.01 -5.81 -8.45
CA LEU A 41 -0.27 -6.94 -7.88
C LEU A 41 -0.18 -8.13 -8.84
N GLU A 42 -1.24 -8.44 -9.58
CA GLU A 42 -1.24 -9.51 -10.58
C GLU A 42 -0.18 -9.26 -11.65
N TYR A 43 -0.09 -8.01 -12.14
CA TYR A 43 0.99 -7.61 -13.04
C TYR A 43 2.36 -7.77 -12.38
N LEU A 44 2.52 -7.25 -11.16
CA LEU A 44 3.79 -7.27 -10.44
C LEU A 44 4.24 -8.67 -10.03
N LYS A 45 3.37 -9.68 -10.01
CA LYS A 45 3.75 -11.09 -9.77
C LYS A 45 4.43 -11.73 -10.97
N LYS A 46 4.25 -11.20 -12.18
CA LYS A 46 4.93 -11.69 -13.38
C LYS A 46 6.42 -11.32 -13.32
N PRO A 47 7.33 -12.17 -13.81
CA PRO A 47 8.73 -11.81 -13.94
C PRO A 47 8.89 -10.57 -14.85
N GLY A 48 9.70 -9.60 -14.42
CA GLY A 48 9.95 -8.39 -15.21
C GLY A 48 10.63 -7.30 -14.40
N ILE A 49 11.12 -6.25 -15.09
CA ILE A 49 11.92 -5.18 -14.47
C ILE A 49 11.14 -4.34 -13.43
N TYR A 50 9.81 -4.41 -13.45
CA TYR A 50 8.95 -3.67 -12.52
C TYR A 50 8.52 -4.51 -11.31
N ASN A 51 8.78 -5.81 -11.30
CA ASN A 51 8.62 -6.69 -10.16
C ASN A 51 9.74 -6.39 -9.16
N THR A 52 9.63 -5.25 -8.49
CA THR A 52 10.54 -4.82 -7.43
C THR A 52 9.82 -4.90 -6.11
N GLN A 53 10.58 -5.18 -5.05
CA GLN A 53 10.05 -5.19 -3.69
C GLN A 53 9.41 -3.85 -3.32
N GLU A 54 9.96 -2.72 -3.78
CA GLU A 54 9.39 -1.40 -3.54
C GLU A 54 8.02 -1.20 -4.20
N ASN A 55 7.87 -1.60 -5.47
CA ASN A 55 6.59 -1.47 -6.16
C ASN A 55 5.52 -2.36 -5.53
N ILE A 56 5.87 -3.60 -5.18
CA ILE A 56 4.97 -4.54 -4.51
C ILE A 56 4.60 -4.00 -3.12
N GLY A 57 5.60 -3.55 -2.36
CA GLY A 57 5.41 -3.01 -1.01
C GLY A 57 4.51 -1.79 -1.01
N GLN A 58 4.70 -0.87 -1.96
CA GLN A 58 3.82 0.30 -2.08
C GLN A 58 2.37 -0.10 -2.35
N VAL A 59 2.11 -1.06 -3.25
CA VAL A 59 0.74 -1.52 -3.52
C VAL A 59 0.14 -2.24 -2.31
N TYR A 60 0.95 -2.94 -1.52
CA TYR A 60 0.51 -3.49 -0.24
C TYR A 60 0.11 -2.39 0.76
N THR A 61 0.91 -1.34 0.92
CA THR A 61 0.58 -0.19 1.77
C THR A 61 -0.71 0.51 1.32
N ASP A 62 -0.89 0.70 0.01
CA ASP A 62 -2.10 1.32 -0.56
C ASP A 62 -3.35 0.44 -0.38
N SER A 63 -3.19 -0.88 -0.53
CA SER A 63 -4.25 -1.87 -0.26
C SER A 63 -4.64 -1.88 1.21
N ALA A 64 -3.65 -1.84 2.10
CA ALA A 64 -3.88 -1.79 3.54
C ALA A 64 -4.65 -0.53 3.96
N SER A 65 -4.34 0.63 3.38
CA SER A 65 -5.11 1.86 3.61
C SER A 65 -6.60 1.66 3.26
N SER A 66 -6.88 0.96 2.15
CA SER A 66 -8.26 0.68 1.74
C SER A 66 -8.96 -0.32 2.66
N TYR A 67 -8.26 -1.37 3.11
CA TYR A 67 -8.78 -2.28 4.14
C TYR A 67 -9.04 -1.58 5.48
N HIS A 68 -8.15 -0.68 5.88
CA HIS A 68 -8.28 0.11 7.09
C HIS A 68 -9.54 0.96 7.07
N ARG A 69 -9.79 1.68 5.97
CA ARG A 69 -11.02 2.46 5.79
C ARG A 69 -12.30 1.62 5.78
N LEU A 70 -12.22 0.37 5.34
CA LEU A 70 -13.33 -0.59 5.43
C LEU A 70 -13.50 -1.20 6.83
N GLY A 71 -12.71 -0.80 7.83
CA GLY A 71 -12.72 -1.37 9.18
C GLY A 71 -12.13 -2.78 9.25
N LYS A 72 -11.53 -3.29 8.18
CA LYS A 72 -10.91 -4.62 8.10
C LYS A 72 -9.48 -4.57 8.66
N LEU A 73 -9.36 -4.25 9.95
CA LEU A 73 -8.10 -3.91 10.61
C LEU A 73 -7.06 -5.04 10.56
N ASP A 74 -7.48 -6.31 10.64
CA ASP A 74 -6.56 -7.46 10.55
C ASP A 74 -5.98 -7.65 9.15
N LEU A 75 -6.79 -7.42 8.11
CA LEU A 75 -6.30 -7.45 6.74
C LEU A 75 -5.39 -6.25 6.47
N ALA A 76 -5.74 -5.06 6.96
CA ALA A 76 -4.86 -3.90 6.87
C ALA A 76 -3.49 -4.20 7.49
N MET A 77 -3.46 -4.73 8.71
CA MET A 77 -2.21 -5.10 9.38
C MET A 77 -1.43 -6.15 8.60
N LYS A 78 -2.07 -7.21 8.11
CA LYS A 78 -1.42 -8.25 7.30
C LYS A 78 -0.70 -7.66 6.09
N TYR A 79 -1.36 -6.77 5.35
CA TYR A 79 -0.78 -6.13 4.16
C TYR A 79 0.35 -5.17 4.53
N LEU A 80 0.24 -4.44 5.64
CA LEU A 80 1.31 -3.56 6.10
C LEU A 80 2.54 -4.35 6.55
N THR A 81 2.38 -5.49 7.21
CA THR A 81 3.50 -6.37 7.54
C THR A 81 4.19 -6.88 6.28
N MET A 82 3.43 -7.37 5.30
CA MET A 82 4.00 -7.78 4.01
C MET A 82 4.74 -6.64 3.30
N ALA A 83 4.28 -5.39 3.44
CA ALA A 83 4.97 -4.22 2.90
C ALA A 83 6.27 -3.92 3.66
N SER A 84 6.24 -3.87 4.99
CA SER A 84 7.42 -3.55 5.81
C SER A 84 8.52 -4.60 5.71
N ASP A 85 8.16 -5.87 5.48
CA ASP A 85 9.13 -6.98 5.36
C ASP A 85 9.95 -6.90 4.07
N ILE A 86 9.47 -6.20 3.04
CA ILE A 86 10.11 -6.14 1.72
C ILE A 86 10.59 -4.74 1.35
N GLN A 87 10.04 -3.67 1.94
CA GLN A 87 10.45 -2.31 1.65
C GLN A 87 11.83 -2.00 2.23
N THR A 88 12.73 -1.54 1.36
CA THR A 88 14.07 -1.08 1.68
C THR A 88 14.20 0.44 1.60
N SER A 89 13.30 1.11 0.87
CA SER A 89 13.27 2.57 0.79
C SER A 89 12.87 3.16 2.14
N PRO A 90 13.72 4.00 2.78
CA PRO A 90 13.38 4.62 4.06
C PRO A 90 12.07 5.41 3.99
N LYS A 91 11.85 6.14 2.89
CA LYS A 91 10.62 6.90 2.66
C LYS A 91 9.37 6.01 2.63
N LEU A 92 9.42 4.89 1.89
CA LEU A 92 8.26 4.00 1.81
C LEU A 92 8.04 3.25 3.12
N LEU A 93 9.10 2.84 3.81
CA LEU A 93 9.03 2.19 5.11
C LEU A 93 8.43 3.10 6.18
N SER A 94 8.83 4.37 6.21
CA SER A 94 8.24 5.40 7.09
C SER A 94 6.72 5.53 6.86
N GLN A 95 6.29 5.61 5.60
CA GLN A 95 4.86 5.66 5.26
C GLN A 95 4.10 4.42 5.73
N THR A 96 4.68 3.24 5.58
CA THR A 96 4.10 1.98 6.06
C THR A 96 4.02 1.95 7.59
N TYR A 97 5.05 2.38 8.31
CA TYR A 97 5.02 2.48 9.77
C TYR A 97 3.96 3.47 10.27
N ASN A 98 3.78 4.60 9.60
CA ASN A 98 2.70 5.53 9.91
C ASN A 98 1.32 4.87 9.76
N GLN A 99 1.11 4.06 8.73
CA GLN A 99 -0.15 3.32 8.55
C GLN A 99 -0.33 2.20 9.59
N ILE A 100 0.73 1.51 9.98
CA ILE A 100 0.70 0.52 11.08
C ILE A 100 0.26 1.17 12.37
N ALA A 101 0.82 2.35 12.68
CA ALA A 101 0.46 3.12 13.86
C ALA A 101 -1.03 3.50 13.87
N LEU A 102 -1.57 3.95 12.73
CA LEU A 102 -2.98 4.27 12.58
C LEU A 102 -3.89 3.05 12.79
N VAL A 103 -3.50 1.88 12.29
CA VAL A 103 -4.26 0.64 12.53
C VAL A 103 -4.22 0.24 14.01
N TYR A 104 -3.07 0.34 14.69
CA TYR A 104 -2.99 0.04 16.13
C TYR A 104 -3.83 1.00 16.97
N ARG A 105 -3.83 2.31 16.63
CA ARG A 105 -4.67 3.31 17.28
C ARG A 105 -6.14 2.93 17.16
N ASP A 106 -6.59 2.54 15.98
CA ASP A 106 -8.00 2.19 15.74
C ASP A 106 -8.37 0.83 16.35
N LYS A 107 -7.39 -0.04 16.64
CA LYS A 107 -7.55 -1.23 17.49
C LYS A 107 -7.55 -0.91 18.99
N GLY A 108 -7.25 0.33 19.39
CA GLY A 108 -7.15 0.76 20.79
C GLY A 108 -5.79 0.52 21.45
N ASP A 109 -4.81 -0.05 20.75
CA ASP A 109 -3.45 -0.22 21.27
C ASP A 109 -2.61 1.05 21.03
N ASN A 110 -2.87 2.06 21.84
CA ASN A 110 -2.17 3.34 21.76
C ASN A 110 -0.67 3.25 22.03
N ARG A 111 -0.23 2.22 22.79
CA ARG A 111 1.19 2.01 23.09
C ARG A 111 1.94 1.61 21.83
N LEU A 112 1.44 0.61 21.10
CA LEU A 112 2.03 0.19 19.83
C LEU A 112 1.88 1.27 18.76
N ALA A 113 0.74 1.98 18.73
CA ALA A 113 0.57 3.11 17.82
C ALA A 113 1.67 4.16 17.99
N LEU A 114 1.93 4.57 19.23
CA LEU A 114 3.00 5.54 19.53
C LEU A 114 4.39 5.01 19.12
N GLU A 115 4.68 3.74 19.39
CA GLU A 115 5.96 3.13 19.01
C GLU A 115 6.19 3.22 17.49
N TYR A 116 5.19 2.87 16.69
CA TYR A 116 5.31 2.91 15.23
C TYR A 116 5.32 4.34 14.66
N PHE A 117 4.60 5.29 15.25
CA PHE A 117 4.74 6.70 14.89
C PHE A 117 6.16 7.21 15.15
N LEU A 118 6.78 6.82 16.27
CA LEU A 118 8.16 7.20 16.58
C LEU A 118 9.16 6.55 15.61
N LYS A 119 8.93 5.30 15.19
CA LYS A 119 9.75 4.67 14.14
C LYS A 119 9.66 5.41 12.80
N ALA A 120 8.45 5.78 12.37
CA ALA A 120 8.26 6.58 11.15
C ALA A 120 8.96 7.95 11.27
N LEU A 121 8.73 8.67 12.38
CA LEU A 121 9.34 9.98 12.63
C LEU A 121 10.88 9.92 12.67
N HIS A 122 11.45 8.85 13.23
CA HIS A 122 12.89 8.67 13.26
C HIS A 122 13.46 8.57 11.85
N ILE A 123 12.85 7.76 10.98
CA ILE A 123 13.26 7.63 9.59
C ILE A 123 13.14 8.98 8.84
N GLU A 124 12.04 9.70 8.99
CA GLU A 124 11.86 11.01 8.33
C GLU A 124 12.88 12.07 8.78
N LYS A 125 13.49 11.91 9.95
CA LYS A 125 14.57 12.80 10.42
C LYS A 125 15.93 12.47 9.81
N GLU A 126 16.10 11.26 9.29
CA GLU A 126 17.36 10.77 8.72
C GLU A 126 17.43 10.90 7.18
N ILE A 127 16.30 11.16 6.53
CA ILE A 127 16.20 11.42 5.08
C ILE A 127 16.39 12.91 4.79
#